data_AF-A0A3P1Y213-F1
#
_entry.id   AF-A0A3P1Y213-F1
#
_cell.length_a   1.000
_cell.length_b   1.000
_cell.length_c   1.000
_cell.angle_alpha   90.00
_cell.angle_beta   90.00
_cell.angle_gamma   90.00
#
_symmetry.space_group_name_H-M   'P 1'
#
loop_
_entity.id
_entity.type
_entity.pdbx_description
1 polymer ?
#
loop_
_entity_poly.entity_id
_entity_poly.type
_entity_poly.pdbx_seq_one_letter_code
_entity_poly.pdbx_strand_id
1 'polypeptide(L)'
;MMTSDQWANFWWNSITGPHTVILKTVDALLDKNTVVLTVPEDLPWRHSMRQISESEFKQHANSTNTLIQFLDDDEECSRDREPGRYLLENIVRDPTVRNGYRESAGVTIQDYLVQNRALQNCVVWVKGLDGNRASKWIEFCSKYTVHSVEDGLFVLEVKDNVFVPNRKQLKSIKFSDYVGGYDLQLFNSFVLDDPDGRFPYGDNWKKYIANVAALLCGMDAEVSERLIGTTDFKHEEPLERVRCVADMPEFERRGSNVASTHILACSRQGNVAELKKRLWTAQVQVLFPLIEIERMGVIQQLRDEIDVALKELSSGGCPMKQYEKEVETPEDLDLGGLHYMLHQRKADRMYMLYLPDESLRKRIDFLRCCRNTLAHANCCTVAEVQELLDGHQN
;
A
#
# COMPACT_ATOMS: atom_id res chain seq x y z
N MET A 1 -6.27 18.71 14.66
CA MET A 1 -5.49 17.44 14.71
C MET A 1 -6.41 16.32 14.27
N MET A 2 -6.19 15.72 13.10
CA MET A 2 -6.77 14.41 12.80
C MET A 2 -6.13 13.32 13.69
N THR A 3 -6.95 12.59 14.43
CA THR A 3 -6.58 11.39 15.21
C THR A 3 -6.45 10.17 14.30
N SER A 4 -5.88 9.07 14.80
CA SER A 4 -5.84 7.78 14.09
C SER A 4 -7.25 7.37 13.61
N ASP A 5 -8.29 7.63 14.40
CA ASP A 5 -9.67 7.32 14.02
C ASP A 5 -10.17 8.18 12.86
N GLN A 6 -9.71 9.43 12.74
CA GLN A 6 -10.07 10.30 11.63
C GLN A 6 -9.38 9.87 10.33
N TRP A 7 -8.12 9.43 10.40
CA TRP A 7 -7.43 8.85 9.25
C TRP A 7 -8.02 7.52 8.81
N ALA A 8 -8.42 6.67 9.77
CA ALA A 8 -9.15 5.44 9.48
C ALA A 8 -10.46 5.73 8.72
N ASN A 9 -11.23 6.73 9.18
CA ASN A 9 -12.45 7.14 8.50
C ASN A 9 -12.18 7.71 7.10
N PHE A 10 -11.14 8.53 6.95
CA PHE A 10 -10.77 9.09 5.64
C PHE A 10 -10.34 8.01 4.65
N TRP A 11 -9.50 7.07 5.07
CA TRP A 11 -9.05 5.95 4.24
C TRP A 11 -10.23 5.16 3.65
N TRP A 12 -11.18 4.77 4.50
CA TRP A 12 -12.31 3.93 4.11
C TRP A 12 -13.46 4.67 3.41
N ASN A 13 -13.61 5.99 3.61
CA ASN A 13 -14.70 6.77 3.00
C ASN A 13 -14.28 7.63 1.81
N SER A 14 -13.01 8.02 1.72
CA SER A 14 -12.55 9.05 0.78
C SER A 14 -11.56 8.54 -0.26
N ILE A 15 -10.76 7.51 0.06
CA ILE A 15 -9.86 6.92 -0.93
C ILE A 15 -10.62 5.92 -1.79
N THR A 16 -10.53 6.08 -3.11
CA THR A 16 -11.39 5.38 -4.08
C THR A 16 -11.29 3.86 -3.98
N GLY A 17 -10.08 3.28 -3.95
CA GLY A 17 -9.90 1.83 -3.85
C GLY A 17 -10.56 1.22 -2.60
N PRO A 18 -10.15 1.62 -1.38
CA PRO A 18 -10.71 1.11 -0.12
C PRO A 18 -12.22 1.34 0.00
N HIS A 19 -12.72 2.51 -0.40
CA HIS A 19 -14.16 2.79 -0.38
C HIS A 19 -14.92 1.88 -1.34
N THR A 20 -14.36 1.57 -2.51
CA THR A 20 -14.96 0.62 -3.45
C THR A 20 -15.13 -0.77 -2.86
N VAL A 21 -14.20 -1.25 -2.02
CA VAL A 21 -14.34 -2.54 -1.31
C VAL A 21 -15.59 -2.54 -0.42
N ILE A 22 -15.83 -1.44 0.29
CA ILE A 22 -17.00 -1.27 1.16
C ILE A 22 -18.28 -1.28 0.31
N LEU A 23 -18.35 -0.42 -0.71
CA LEU A 23 -19.53 -0.33 -1.58
C LEU A 23 -19.85 -1.67 -2.25
N LYS A 24 -18.83 -2.38 -2.76
CA LYS A 24 -19.05 -3.71 -3.39
C LYS A 24 -19.54 -4.76 -2.39
N THR A 25 -19.09 -4.69 -1.14
CA THR A 25 -19.55 -5.59 -0.08
C THR A 25 -21.01 -5.30 0.24
N VAL A 26 -21.38 -4.03 0.40
CA VAL A 26 -22.75 -3.59 0.69
C VAL A 26 -23.69 -3.91 -0.47
N ASP A 27 -23.33 -3.55 -1.70
CA ASP A 27 -24.11 -3.85 -2.92
C ASP A 27 -24.39 -5.35 -3.03
N ALA A 28 -23.38 -6.19 -2.81
CA ALA A 28 -23.55 -7.64 -2.89
C ALA A 28 -24.52 -8.19 -1.84
N LEU A 29 -24.50 -7.63 -0.62
CA LEU A 29 -25.46 -7.99 0.43
C LEU A 29 -26.88 -7.55 0.08
N LEU A 30 -27.05 -6.34 -0.47
CA LEU A 30 -28.36 -5.83 -0.92
C LEU A 30 -28.93 -6.66 -2.09
N ASP A 31 -28.05 -7.18 -2.95
CA ASP A 31 -28.35 -8.14 -4.01
C ASP A 31 -28.60 -9.57 -3.48
N LYS A 32 -28.69 -9.76 -2.17
CA LYS A 32 -29.00 -11.03 -1.49
C LYS A 32 -27.93 -12.10 -1.71
N ASN A 33 -26.67 -11.68 -1.85
CA ASN A 33 -25.54 -12.60 -1.93
C ASN A 33 -24.86 -12.75 -0.57
N THR A 34 -24.31 -13.94 -0.33
CA THR A 34 -23.23 -14.09 0.65
C THR A 34 -21.96 -13.50 0.07
N VAL A 35 -21.27 -12.67 0.85
CA VAL A 35 -19.99 -12.08 0.47
C VAL A 35 -18.85 -12.92 1.02
N VAL A 36 -17.90 -13.28 0.17
CA VAL A 36 -16.58 -13.77 0.58
C VAL A 36 -15.58 -12.65 0.35
N LEU A 37 -15.21 -11.98 1.44
CA LEU A 37 -14.31 -10.83 1.44
C LEU A 37 -12.89 -11.34 1.74
N THR A 38 -12.06 -11.41 0.71
CA THR A 38 -10.64 -11.80 0.84
C THR A 38 -9.82 -10.56 1.18
N VAL A 39 -9.15 -10.59 2.33
CA VAL A 39 -8.37 -9.47 2.86
C VAL A 39 -6.94 -9.89 3.21
N PRO A 40 -5.99 -8.95 3.16
CA PRO A 40 -4.65 -9.20 3.69
C PRO A 40 -4.69 -9.54 5.18
N GLU A 41 -3.72 -10.34 5.61
CA GLU A 41 -3.53 -10.71 7.02
C GLU A 41 -3.36 -9.46 7.90
N ASP A 42 -2.64 -8.46 7.39
CA ASP A 42 -2.36 -7.18 8.01
C ASP A 42 -3.22 -6.07 7.39
N LEU A 43 -4.55 -6.14 7.58
CA LEU A 43 -5.50 -5.14 7.08
C LEU A 43 -5.48 -3.85 7.92
N PRO A 44 -5.31 -2.64 7.33
CA PRO A 44 -5.31 -1.37 8.07
C PRO A 44 -6.68 -1.06 8.66
N TRP A 45 -6.73 -0.59 9.91
CA TRP A 45 -7.95 -0.15 10.60
C TRP A 45 -9.15 -1.09 10.39
N ARG A 46 -8.93 -2.39 10.59
CA ARG A 46 -9.91 -3.46 10.33
C ARG A 46 -11.25 -3.24 11.05
N HIS A 47 -11.23 -2.69 12.27
CA HIS A 47 -12.47 -2.37 13.00
C HIS A 47 -13.26 -1.26 12.32
N SER A 48 -12.60 -0.19 11.88
CA SER A 48 -13.23 0.93 11.18
C SER A 48 -13.85 0.48 9.86
N MET A 49 -13.17 -0.37 9.09
CA MET A 49 -13.74 -0.95 7.86
C MET A 49 -15.10 -1.62 8.11
N ARG A 50 -15.19 -2.45 9.16
CA ARG A 50 -16.40 -3.19 9.52
C ARG A 50 -17.52 -2.25 9.96
N GLN A 51 -17.21 -1.25 10.79
CA GLN A 51 -18.18 -0.26 11.27
C GLN A 51 -18.74 0.61 10.14
N ILE A 52 -17.87 1.02 9.21
CA ILE A 52 -18.29 1.81 8.04
C ILE A 52 -19.15 0.93 7.13
N SER A 53 -18.75 -0.32 6.86
CA SER A 53 -19.57 -1.26 6.08
C SER A 53 -20.95 -1.50 6.71
N GLU A 54 -21.02 -1.61 8.04
CA GLU A 54 -22.28 -1.72 8.77
C GLU A 54 -23.15 -0.46 8.61
N SER A 55 -22.54 0.71 8.71
CA SER A 55 -23.24 1.99 8.61
C SER A 55 -23.79 2.20 7.20
N GLU A 56 -22.96 1.95 6.18
CA GLU A 56 -23.34 2.01 4.77
C GLU A 56 -24.46 1.02 4.44
N PHE A 57 -24.37 -0.22 4.92
CA PHE A 57 -25.43 -1.20 4.72
C PHE A 57 -26.76 -0.76 5.34
N LYS A 58 -26.76 -0.28 6.60
CA LYS A 58 -27.98 0.17 7.28
C LYS A 58 -28.61 1.38 6.58
N GLN A 59 -27.79 2.30 6.06
CA GLN A 59 -28.26 3.46 5.32
C GLN A 59 -28.98 3.04 4.02
N HIS A 60 -28.44 2.07 3.28
CA HIS A 60 -29.01 1.67 1.98
C HIS A 60 -30.15 0.64 2.10
N ALA A 61 -30.12 -0.23 3.10
CA ALA A 61 -31.15 -1.25 3.30
C ALA A 61 -32.49 -0.66 3.78
N ASN A 62 -32.55 0.63 4.17
CA ASN A 62 -33.70 1.26 4.82
C ASN A 62 -34.25 0.48 6.02
N SER A 63 -33.42 -0.38 6.62
CA SER A 63 -33.77 -1.26 7.73
C SER A 63 -32.90 -0.91 8.92
N THR A 64 -33.46 -0.11 9.84
CA THR A 64 -32.83 0.17 11.14
C THR A 64 -32.78 -1.07 12.05
N ASN A 65 -33.56 -2.11 11.71
CA ASN A 65 -33.67 -3.34 12.51
C ASN A 65 -32.67 -4.43 12.13
N THR A 66 -31.91 -4.27 11.05
CA THR A 66 -30.92 -5.28 10.65
C THR A 66 -29.69 -5.21 11.56
N LEU A 67 -29.42 -6.31 12.26
CA LEU A 67 -28.28 -6.48 13.14
C LEU A 67 -27.11 -7.09 12.38
N ILE A 68 -25.93 -6.47 12.43
CA ILE A 68 -24.69 -7.13 11.99
C ILE A 68 -24.05 -7.79 13.20
N GLN A 69 -24.04 -9.13 13.22
CA GLN A 69 -23.42 -9.90 14.27
C GLN A 69 -22.06 -10.38 13.83
N PHE A 70 -21.04 -9.87 14.53
CA PHE A 70 -19.66 -10.26 14.33
C PHE A 70 -19.36 -11.56 15.08
N LEU A 71 -18.77 -12.52 14.39
CA LEU A 71 -18.37 -13.82 14.92
C LEU A 71 -16.86 -13.97 14.70
N ASP A 72 -16.11 -14.21 15.77
CA ASP A 72 -14.67 -14.45 15.67
C ASP A 72 -14.40 -15.96 15.64
N ASP A 73 -14.10 -16.51 14.46
CA ASP A 73 -13.93 -17.96 14.30
C ASP A 73 -12.65 -18.45 15.01
N ASP A 74 -11.60 -17.61 15.08
CA ASP A 74 -10.32 -17.96 15.68
C ASP A 74 -10.41 -18.07 17.21
N GLU A 75 -11.28 -17.28 17.85
CA GLU A 75 -11.43 -17.23 19.32
C GLU A 75 -12.68 -17.97 19.85
N GLU A 76 -13.80 -17.94 19.12
CA GLU A 76 -15.11 -18.38 19.64
C GLU A 76 -15.54 -19.76 19.14
N CYS A 77 -15.01 -20.21 18.00
CA CYS A 77 -15.37 -21.52 17.43
C CYS A 77 -14.38 -22.61 17.84
N SER A 78 -14.86 -23.65 18.54
CA SER A 78 -14.07 -24.89 18.67
C SER A 78 -13.77 -25.45 17.27
N ARG A 79 -12.49 -25.74 16.98
CA ARG A 79 -12.01 -26.13 15.64
C ARG A 79 -12.84 -27.23 14.95
N ASP A 80 -13.46 -28.11 15.73
CA ASP A 80 -14.24 -29.26 15.25
C ASP A 80 -15.73 -28.97 15.01
N ARG A 81 -16.26 -27.78 15.35
CA ARG A 81 -17.70 -27.48 15.18
C ARG A 81 -18.04 -27.07 13.76
N GLU A 82 -19.12 -27.65 13.23
CA GLU A 82 -19.70 -27.29 11.93
C GLU A 82 -20.46 -25.95 11.99
N PRO A 83 -20.37 -25.09 10.94
CA PRO A 83 -20.95 -23.74 10.95
C PRO A 83 -22.43 -23.69 11.35
N GLY A 84 -23.27 -24.54 10.76
CA GLY A 84 -24.71 -24.54 11.05
C GLY A 84 -25.04 -24.85 12.51
N ARG A 85 -24.30 -25.79 13.13
CA ARG A 85 -24.49 -26.14 14.55
C ARG A 85 -24.09 -24.98 15.45
N TYR A 86 -22.98 -24.32 15.13
CA TYR A 86 -22.55 -23.13 15.85
C TYR A 86 -23.60 -22.01 15.79
N LEU A 87 -24.16 -21.75 14.61
CA LEU A 87 -25.20 -20.73 14.43
C LEU A 87 -26.43 -21.03 15.30
N LEU A 88 -26.93 -22.26 15.31
CA LEU A 88 -28.06 -22.67 16.16
C LEU A 88 -27.79 -22.40 17.65
N GLU A 89 -26.62 -22.82 18.14
CA GLU A 89 -26.29 -22.76 19.56
C GLU A 89 -26.01 -21.33 20.05
N ASN A 90 -25.30 -20.53 19.26
CA ASN A 90 -24.70 -19.27 19.72
C ASN A 90 -25.34 -18.00 19.11
N ILE A 91 -25.98 -18.11 17.95
CA ILE A 91 -26.54 -16.96 17.22
C ILE A 91 -28.07 -16.93 17.31
N VAL A 92 -28.72 -18.08 17.09
CA VAL A 92 -30.18 -18.18 17.12
C VAL A 92 -30.69 -17.91 18.53
N ARG A 93 -31.52 -16.87 18.69
CA ARG A 93 -32.02 -16.41 19.99
C ARG A 93 -33.19 -17.23 20.52
N ASP A 94 -34.03 -17.76 19.64
CA ASP A 94 -35.21 -18.53 20.02
C ASP A 94 -34.82 -19.93 20.52
N PRO A 95 -35.06 -20.28 21.81
CA PRO A 95 -34.74 -21.60 22.35
C PRO A 95 -35.50 -22.74 21.68
N THR A 96 -36.68 -22.48 21.11
CA THR A 96 -37.48 -23.49 20.41
C THR A 96 -36.82 -23.89 19.10
N VAL A 97 -36.34 -22.92 18.32
CA VAL A 97 -35.59 -23.14 17.08
C VAL A 97 -34.21 -23.75 17.38
N ARG A 98 -33.51 -23.24 18.40
CA ARG A 98 -32.20 -23.77 18.82
C ARG A 98 -32.25 -25.27 19.15
N ASN A 99 -33.25 -25.70 19.93
CA ASN A 99 -33.35 -27.09 20.39
C ASN A 99 -34.15 -27.99 19.45
N GLY A 100 -34.82 -27.42 18.45
CA GLY A 100 -35.76 -28.10 17.57
C GLY A 100 -35.10 -28.87 16.41
N TYR A 101 -33.87 -28.51 16.01
CA TYR A 101 -33.20 -29.21 14.91
C TYR A 101 -32.83 -30.66 15.27
N ARG A 102 -33.07 -31.58 14.33
CA ARG A 102 -32.71 -33.00 14.42
C ARG A 102 -32.18 -33.47 13.06
N GLU A 103 -31.00 -34.07 13.03
CA GLU A 103 -30.39 -34.61 11.79
C GLU A 103 -31.25 -35.68 11.13
N SER A 104 -32.01 -36.45 11.92
CA SER A 104 -32.93 -37.47 11.43
C SER A 104 -34.19 -36.91 10.76
N ALA A 105 -34.42 -35.59 10.78
CA ALA A 105 -35.63 -34.97 10.23
C ALA A 105 -35.65 -34.89 8.68
N GLY A 106 -34.55 -35.26 8.01
CA GLY A 106 -34.45 -35.25 6.54
C GLY A 106 -34.36 -33.85 5.92
N VAL A 107 -34.26 -32.79 6.73
CA VAL A 107 -34.10 -31.39 6.32
C VAL A 107 -32.67 -30.94 6.62
N THR A 108 -32.04 -30.24 5.68
CA THR A 108 -30.69 -29.71 5.91
C THR A 108 -30.72 -28.63 6.99
N ILE A 109 -29.61 -28.42 7.70
CA ILE A 109 -29.54 -27.39 8.73
C ILE A 109 -29.72 -25.98 8.14
N GLN A 110 -29.29 -25.76 6.90
CA GLN A 110 -29.51 -24.51 6.15
C GLN A 110 -31.00 -24.26 5.93
N ASP A 111 -31.71 -25.24 5.36
CA ASP A 111 -33.15 -25.13 5.10
C ASP A 111 -33.94 -24.94 6.40
N TYR A 112 -33.54 -25.63 7.47
CA TYR A 112 -34.13 -25.47 8.79
C TYR A 112 -33.98 -24.04 9.33
N LEU A 113 -32.79 -23.46 9.23
CA LEU A 113 -32.52 -22.08 9.68
C LEU A 113 -33.35 -21.06 8.90
N VAL A 114 -33.48 -21.21 7.58
CA VAL A 114 -34.29 -20.32 6.73
C VAL A 114 -35.79 -20.47 7.04
N GLN A 115 -36.30 -21.71 7.08
CA GLN A 115 -37.72 -22.00 7.31
C GLN A 115 -38.21 -21.47 8.67
N ASN A 116 -37.37 -21.53 9.70
CA ASN A 116 -37.68 -21.05 11.04
C ASN A 116 -37.31 -19.58 11.26
N ARG A 117 -36.89 -18.86 10.20
CA ARG A 117 -36.45 -17.45 10.28
C ARG A 117 -35.42 -17.22 11.38
N ALA A 118 -34.52 -18.17 11.56
CA ALA A 118 -33.63 -18.25 12.70
C ALA A 118 -32.61 -17.09 12.75
N LEU A 119 -32.28 -16.53 11.59
CA LEU A 119 -31.38 -15.40 11.38
C LEU A 119 -32.11 -14.17 10.85
N GLN A 120 -33.39 -13.99 11.20
CA GLN A 120 -34.19 -12.89 10.66
C GLN A 120 -33.54 -11.53 10.95
N ASN A 121 -33.42 -10.69 9.92
CA ASN A 121 -32.79 -9.37 10.00
C ASN A 121 -31.38 -9.40 10.61
N CYS A 122 -30.60 -10.45 10.30
CA CYS A 122 -29.24 -10.61 10.79
C CYS A 122 -28.24 -10.76 9.63
N VAL A 123 -27.17 -9.98 9.64
CA VAL A 123 -25.99 -10.24 8.81
C VAL A 123 -24.94 -10.86 9.72
N VAL A 124 -24.55 -12.10 9.47
CA VAL A 124 -23.48 -12.77 10.23
C VAL A 124 -22.16 -12.47 9.53
N TRP A 125 -21.32 -11.67 10.19
CA TRP A 125 -19.97 -11.35 9.71
C TRP A 125 -18.95 -12.23 10.43
N VAL A 126 -18.47 -13.26 9.74
CA VAL A 126 -17.49 -14.21 10.27
C VAL A 126 -16.08 -13.71 9.97
N LYS A 127 -15.27 -13.59 11.03
CA LYS A 127 -13.91 -13.05 11.01
C LYS A 127 -12.87 -14.15 11.19
N GLY A 128 -11.65 -13.87 10.76
CA GLY A 128 -10.48 -14.71 11.05
C GLY A 128 -10.39 -15.99 10.22
N LEU A 129 -11.24 -16.17 9.22
CA LEU A 129 -11.33 -17.43 8.50
C LEU A 129 -10.07 -17.74 7.68
N ASP A 130 -9.56 -18.96 7.84
CA ASP A 130 -8.48 -19.49 7.03
C ASP A 130 -8.67 -20.97 6.66
N GLY A 131 -7.91 -21.41 5.66
CA GLY A 131 -7.77 -22.80 5.23
C GLY A 131 -9.06 -23.61 5.21
N ASN A 132 -9.09 -24.67 6.03
CA ASN A 132 -10.21 -25.60 6.09
C ASN A 132 -11.48 -24.96 6.71
N ARG A 133 -11.32 -24.04 7.68
CA ARG A 133 -12.46 -23.37 8.32
C ARG A 133 -13.20 -22.49 7.32
N ALA A 134 -12.47 -21.70 6.54
CA ALA A 134 -13.04 -20.91 5.45
C ALA A 134 -13.80 -21.80 4.45
N SER A 135 -13.22 -22.97 4.10
CA SER A 135 -13.85 -23.92 3.18
C SER A 135 -15.19 -24.46 3.71
N LYS A 136 -15.27 -24.81 5.00
CA LYS A 136 -16.52 -25.26 5.64
C LYS A 136 -17.60 -24.17 5.66
N TRP A 137 -17.23 -22.94 6.01
CA TRP A 137 -18.16 -21.80 6.00
C TRP A 137 -18.66 -21.47 4.59
N ILE A 138 -17.77 -21.45 3.61
CA ILE A 138 -18.13 -21.27 2.19
C ILE A 138 -19.06 -22.39 1.73
N GLU A 139 -18.78 -23.66 2.05
CA GLU A 139 -19.65 -24.77 1.70
C GLU A 139 -21.02 -24.62 2.36
N PHE A 140 -21.08 -24.27 3.64
CA PHE A 140 -22.33 -24.03 4.35
C PHE A 140 -23.16 -22.93 3.67
N CYS A 141 -22.58 -21.74 3.47
CA CYS A 141 -23.27 -20.60 2.86
C CYS A 141 -23.66 -20.86 1.41
N SER A 142 -22.87 -21.67 0.69
CA SER A 142 -23.18 -22.04 -0.70
C SER A 142 -24.44 -22.88 -0.87
N LYS A 143 -24.94 -23.48 0.21
CA LYS A 143 -26.20 -24.25 0.28
C LYS A 143 -27.31 -23.46 1.01
N TYR A 144 -26.98 -22.30 1.59
CA TYR A 144 -27.93 -21.44 2.30
C TYR A 144 -28.64 -20.52 1.31
N THR A 145 -29.87 -20.88 0.93
CA THR A 145 -30.61 -20.16 -0.11
C THR A 145 -31.48 -19.06 0.50
N VAL A 146 -31.16 -17.81 0.20
CA VAL A 146 -31.92 -16.64 0.65
C VAL A 146 -32.86 -16.11 -0.44
N HIS A 147 -34.01 -15.58 -0.05
CA HIS A 147 -35.00 -14.98 -0.94
C HIS A 147 -35.17 -13.47 -0.68
N SER A 148 -34.88 -13.03 0.53
CA SER A 148 -34.90 -11.65 1.01
C SER A 148 -33.62 -11.32 1.79
N VAL A 149 -33.30 -10.02 1.90
CA VAL A 149 -32.25 -9.51 2.80
C VAL A 149 -32.56 -9.80 4.28
N GLU A 150 -33.84 -10.06 4.60
CA GLU A 150 -34.29 -10.40 5.95
C GLU A 150 -34.02 -11.86 6.34
N ASP A 151 -33.72 -12.75 5.39
CA ASP A 151 -33.59 -14.21 5.65
C ASP A 151 -32.27 -14.60 6.33
N GLY A 152 -31.42 -13.63 6.61
CA GLY A 152 -30.09 -13.83 7.16
C GLY A 152 -29.03 -13.84 6.06
N LEU A 153 -28.08 -12.90 6.11
CA LEU A 153 -26.97 -12.81 5.15
C LEU A 153 -25.63 -13.11 5.81
N PHE A 154 -24.61 -13.34 5.00
CA PHE A 154 -23.28 -13.67 5.48
C PHE A 154 -22.20 -12.81 4.82
N VAL A 155 -21.24 -12.38 5.63
CA VAL A 155 -19.95 -11.87 5.17
C VAL A 155 -18.88 -12.79 5.75
N LEU A 156 -18.12 -13.45 4.89
CA LEU A 156 -17.02 -14.33 5.25
C LEU A 156 -15.70 -13.58 4.99
N GLU A 157 -15.10 -13.02 6.04
CA GLU A 157 -13.80 -12.35 5.97
C GLU A 157 -12.70 -13.42 6.04
N VAL A 158 -12.09 -13.70 4.89
CA VAL A 158 -11.10 -14.77 4.71
C VAL A 158 -9.71 -14.20 4.46
N LYS A 159 -8.68 -14.86 5.01
CA LYS A 159 -7.29 -14.59 4.69
C LYS A 159 -7.00 -14.99 3.24
N ASP A 160 -6.01 -14.34 2.61
CA ASP A 160 -5.57 -14.64 1.26
C ASP A 160 -5.31 -16.15 1.06
N ASN A 161 -5.64 -16.68 -0.14
CA ASN A 161 -5.49 -18.08 -0.59
C ASN A 161 -6.67 -19.05 -0.41
N VAL A 162 -7.90 -18.57 -0.20
CA VAL A 162 -9.08 -19.45 -0.20
C VAL A 162 -9.73 -19.52 -1.59
N PHE A 163 -9.98 -20.74 -2.08
CA PHE A 163 -10.75 -20.94 -3.31
C PHE A 163 -12.24 -20.66 -3.08
N VAL A 164 -12.80 -19.74 -3.86
CA VAL A 164 -14.23 -19.42 -3.82
C VAL A 164 -14.89 -20.00 -5.07
N PRO A 165 -15.77 -21.01 -4.95
CA PRO A 165 -16.45 -21.58 -6.10
C PRO A 165 -17.44 -20.57 -6.70
N ASN A 166 -17.51 -20.49 -8.03
CA ASN A 166 -18.49 -19.63 -8.69
C ASN A 166 -19.90 -20.22 -8.52
N ARG A 167 -20.75 -19.58 -7.71
CA ARG A 167 -22.12 -20.00 -7.42
C ARG A 167 -23.05 -18.80 -7.37
N LYS A 168 -24.34 -19.01 -7.71
CA LYS A 168 -25.32 -17.95 -7.98
C LYS A 168 -25.49 -16.90 -6.86
N GLN A 169 -25.36 -17.29 -5.59
CA GLN A 169 -25.54 -16.40 -4.42
C GLN A 169 -24.25 -16.20 -3.62
N LEU A 170 -23.09 -16.49 -4.21
CA LEU A 170 -21.79 -16.32 -3.57
C LEU A 170 -20.97 -15.31 -4.36
N LYS A 171 -20.67 -14.17 -3.74
CA LYS A 171 -19.88 -13.11 -4.36
C LYS A 171 -18.50 -13.03 -3.71
N SER A 172 -17.46 -13.29 -4.50
CA SER A 172 -16.07 -13.05 -4.09
C SER A 172 -15.71 -11.60 -4.32
N ILE A 173 -15.13 -10.96 -3.31
CA ILE A 173 -14.55 -9.62 -3.36
C ILE A 173 -13.14 -9.73 -2.81
N LYS A 174 -12.12 -9.37 -3.59
CA LYS A 174 -10.73 -9.40 -3.14
C LYS A 174 -10.23 -7.98 -2.93
N PHE A 175 -9.71 -7.71 -1.75
CA PHE A 175 -9.17 -6.40 -1.41
C PHE A 175 -8.11 -5.91 -2.40
N SER A 176 -7.19 -6.81 -2.80
CA SER A 176 -6.10 -6.52 -3.74
C SER A 176 -6.56 -6.17 -5.16
N ASP A 177 -7.80 -6.48 -5.53
CA ASP A 177 -8.35 -6.10 -6.85
C ASP A 177 -8.72 -4.62 -6.91
N TYR A 178 -8.87 -3.96 -5.75
CA TYR A 178 -9.33 -2.59 -5.62
C TYR A 178 -8.31 -1.66 -4.96
N VAL A 179 -7.46 -2.20 -4.09
CA VAL A 179 -6.49 -1.40 -3.34
C VAL A 179 -5.08 -1.77 -3.78
N GLY A 180 -4.32 -0.75 -4.20
CA GLY A 180 -2.93 -0.91 -4.58
C GLY A 180 -2.02 0.16 -3.98
N GLY A 181 -0.75 0.14 -4.37
CA GLY A 181 0.23 1.13 -3.88
C GLY A 181 -0.09 2.57 -4.27
N TYR A 182 -0.84 2.78 -5.37
CA TYR A 182 -1.29 4.11 -5.78
C TYR A 182 -2.29 4.72 -4.79
N ASP A 183 -3.26 3.94 -4.30
CA ASP A 183 -4.21 4.39 -3.27
C ASP A 183 -3.47 4.82 -2.00
N LEU A 184 -2.46 4.05 -1.61
CA LEU A 184 -1.65 4.38 -0.43
C LEU A 184 -0.81 5.64 -0.66
N GLN A 185 -0.21 5.82 -1.84
CA GLN A 185 0.54 7.03 -2.16
C GLN A 185 -0.35 8.29 -2.17
N LEU A 186 -1.58 8.17 -2.70
CA LEU A 186 -2.57 9.24 -2.68
C LEU A 186 -2.96 9.57 -1.23
N PHE A 187 -3.28 8.56 -0.43
CA PHE A 187 -3.56 8.72 1.00
C PHE A 187 -2.42 9.42 1.74
N ASN A 188 -1.17 9.00 1.52
CA ASN A 188 0.00 9.62 2.14
C ASN A 188 0.15 11.09 1.75
N SER A 189 -0.20 11.46 0.52
CA SER A 189 -0.22 12.87 0.10
C SER A 189 -1.20 13.70 0.94
N PHE A 190 -2.40 13.16 1.23
CA PHE A 190 -3.35 13.82 2.14
C PHE A 190 -2.85 13.92 3.58
N VAL A 191 -2.16 12.88 4.08
CA VAL A 191 -1.54 12.93 5.42
C VAL A 191 -0.49 14.05 5.49
N LEU A 192 0.30 14.24 4.43
CA LEU A 192 1.35 15.26 4.35
C LEU A 192 0.79 16.67 4.08
N ASP A 193 -0.38 16.79 3.48
CA ASP A 193 -1.12 18.04 3.24
C ASP A 193 -2.04 18.42 4.41
N ASP A 194 -1.81 17.86 5.61
CA ASP A 194 -2.61 18.14 6.80
C ASP A 194 -2.78 19.67 7.03
N PRO A 195 -4.02 20.19 7.04
CA PRO A 195 -4.31 21.62 7.19
C PRO A 195 -3.78 22.23 8.50
N ASP A 196 -3.48 21.40 9.51
CA ASP A 196 -2.86 21.87 10.75
C ASP A 196 -1.37 22.23 10.60
N GLY A 197 -0.78 22.05 9.41
CA GLY A 197 0.61 22.43 9.12
C GLY A 197 1.65 21.57 9.84
N ARG A 198 1.29 20.35 10.23
CA ARG A 198 2.16 19.44 11.01
C ARG A 198 3.45 19.07 10.29
N PHE A 199 3.43 19.06 8.96
CA PHE A 199 4.55 18.66 8.14
C PHE A 199 5.02 19.86 7.31
N PRO A 200 6.08 20.58 7.75
CA PRO A 200 6.60 21.77 7.05
C PRO A 200 7.47 21.38 5.85
N TYR A 201 7.01 20.44 5.04
CA TYR A 201 7.70 19.94 3.85
C TYR A 201 7.23 20.69 2.61
N GLY A 202 8.17 21.04 1.73
CA GLY A 202 7.85 21.51 0.38
C GLY A 202 7.37 20.37 -0.53
N ASP A 203 6.85 20.70 -1.71
CA ASP A 203 6.20 19.73 -2.60
C ASP A 203 7.08 18.53 -2.97
N ASN A 204 8.37 18.76 -3.26
CA ASN A 204 9.30 17.68 -3.60
C ASN A 204 9.52 16.72 -2.42
N TRP A 205 9.58 17.25 -1.20
CA TRP A 205 9.63 16.43 0.00
C TRP A 205 8.34 15.66 0.21
N LYS A 206 7.17 16.29 0.05
CA LYS A 206 5.89 15.60 0.18
C LYS A 206 5.77 14.45 -0.82
N LYS A 207 6.14 14.67 -2.08
CA LYS A 207 6.20 13.63 -3.12
C LYS A 207 7.15 12.49 -2.74
N TYR A 208 8.35 12.83 -2.25
CA TYR A 208 9.34 11.85 -1.80
C TYR A 208 8.80 10.99 -0.65
N ILE A 209 8.30 11.62 0.41
CA ILE A 209 7.82 10.94 1.61
C ILE A 209 6.60 10.09 1.30
N ALA A 210 5.64 10.61 0.53
CA ALA A 210 4.45 9.86 0.13
C ALA A 210 4.82 8.57 -0.60
N ASN A 211 5.81 8.64 -1.51
CA ASN A 211 6.27 7.49 -2.27
C ASN A 211 7.08 6.49 -1.43
N VAL A 212 8.00 6.99 -0.58
CA VAL A 212 8.80 6.16 0.32
C VAL A 212 7.90 5.39 1.29
N ALA A 213 6.98 6.08 1.96
CA ALA A 213 6.07 5.44 2.90
C ALA A 213 5.15 4.41 2.21
N ALA A 214 4.65 4.72 1.00
CA ALA A 214 3.80 3.81 0.24
C ALA A 214 4.55 2.53 -0.18
N LEU A 215 5.77 2.65 -0.72
CA LEU A 215 6.56 1.49 -1.13
C LEU A 215 7.09 0.67 0.03
N LEU A 216 7.42 1.30 1.16
CA LEU A 216 7.78 0.57 2.37
C LEU A 216 6.59 -0.22 2.91
N CYS A 217 5.44 0.44 3.12
CA CYS A 217 4.30 -0.15 3.82
C CYS A 217 3.35 -0.97 2.94
N GLY A 218 3.47 -0.87 1.61
CA GLY A 218 2.68 -1.66 0.66
C GLY A 218 1.21 -1.24 0.63
N MET A 219 0.32 -2.02 1.25
CA MET A 219 -1.10 -1.70 1.37
C MET A 219 -1.51 -1.34 2.81
N ASP A 220 -0.56 -1.30 3.74
CA ASP A 220 -0.84 -1.01 5.14
C ASP A 220 -0.83 0.52 5.40
N ALA A 221 -1.99 1.14 5.19
CA ALA A 221 -2.18 2.57 5.38
C ALA A 221 -1.99 3.03 6.83
N GLU A 222 -2.27 2.16 7.80
CA GLU A 222 -2.16 2.46 9.22
C GLU A 222 -0.69 2.54 9.67
N VAL A 223 0.13 1.60 9.22
CA VAL A 223 1.58 1.65 9.44
C VAL A 223 2.22 2.80 8.66
N SER A 224 1.74 3.10 7.44
CA SER A 224 2.21 4.22 6.64
C SER A 224 1.95 5.57 7.30
N GLU A 225 0.73 5.79 7.82
CA GLU A 225 0.37 6.99 8.59
C GLU A 225 1.28 7.14 9.81
N ARG A 226 1.48 6.05 10.56
CA ARG A 226 2.35 6.08 11.74
C ARG A 226 3.79 6.41 11.39
N LEU A 227 4.32 5.82 10.31
CA LEU A 227 5.67 6.07 9.85
C LEU A 227 5.85 7.54 9.47
N ILE A 228 4.90 8.12 8.72
CA ILE A 228 4.91 9.54 8.35
C ILE A 228 4.86 10.43 9.60
N GLY A 229 3.93 10.14 10.51
CA GLY A 229 3.72 10.95 11.71
C GLY A 229 4.86 10.91 12.74
N THR A 230 5.78 9.96 12.64
CA THR A 230 6.86 9.76 13.63
C THR A 230 8.26 9.91 13.06
N THR A 231 8.41 10.27 11.79
CA THR A 231 9.72 10.37 11.12
C THR A 231 9.97 11.80 10.64
N ASP A 232 11.10 12.38 11.07
CA ASP A 232 11.67 13.55 10.41
C ASP A 232 12.54 13.10 9.23
N PHE A 233 11.94 13.05 8.03
CA PHE A 233 12.61 12.55 6.83
C PHE A 233 13.79 13.43 6.36
N LYS A 234 13.96 14.64 6.91
CA LYS A 234 15.13 15.48 6.63
C LYS A 234 16.36 15.07 7.43
N HIS A 235 16.18 14.39 8.57
CA HIS A 235 17.26 14.15 9.52
C HIS A 235 17.35 12.71 10.05
N GLU A 236 16.31 11.90 9.86
CA GLU A 236 16.24 10.52 10.32
C GLU A 236 16.21 9.52 9.15
N GLU A 237 16.86 8.38 9.35
CA GLU A 237 16.88 7.28 8.40
C GLU A 237 15.52 6.53 8.41
N PRO A 238 14.77 6.47 7.29
CA PRO A 238 13.44 5.86 7.26
C PRO A 238 13.41 4.40 7.70
N LEU A 239 14.47 3.63 7.40
CA LEU A 239 14.55 2.22 7.77
C LEU A 239 14.74 2.01 9.28
N GLU A 240 15.41 2.94 9.97
CA GLU A 240 15.50 2.91 11.43
C GLU A 240 14.14 3.26 12.05
N ARG A 241 13.41 4.19 11.44
CA ARG A 241 12.05 4.53 11.91
C ARG A 241 11.05 3.39 11.71
N VAL A 242 11.19 2.61 10.64
CA VAL A 242 10.43 1.36 10.47
C VAL A 242 10.71 0.37 11.63
N ARG A 243 11.94 0.29 12.15
CA ARG A 243 12.25 -0.52 13.35
C ARG A 243 11.54 0.02 14.58
N CYS A 244 11.58 1.34 14.81
CA CYS A 244 10.86 1.95 15.92
C CYS A 244 9.36 1.69 15.86
N VAL A 245 8.74 1.76 14.68
CA VAL A 245 7.31 1.42 14.50
C VAL A 245 7.05 -0.07 14.75
N ALA A 246 7.97 -0.95 14.34
CA ALA A 246 7.84 -2.39 14.59
C ALA A 246 7.89 -2.75 16.09
N ASP A 247 8.53 -1.92 16.92
CA ASP A 247 8.63 -2.11 18.37
C ASP A 247 7.48 -1.48 19.16
N MET A 248 6.56 -0.77 18.49
CA MET A 248 5.38 -0.19 19.14
C MET A 248 4.40 -1.30 19.56
N PRO A 249 3.85 -1.28 20.80
CA PRO A 249 2.94 -2.33 21.29
C PRO A 249 1.70 -2.53 20.42
N GLU A 250 1.15 -1.45 19.86
CA GLU A 250 -0.02 -1.49 18.98
C GLU A 250 0.21 -2.27 17.66
N PHE A 251 1.47 -2.41 17.22
CA PHE A 251 1.84 -3.15 16.01
C PHE A 251 2.52 -4.49 16.29
N GLU A 252 2.58 -4.96 17.53
CA GLU A 252 3.27 -6.20 17.93
C GLU A 252 2.84 -7.41 17.08
N ARG A 253 1.53 -7.55 16.84
CA ARG A 253 0.96 -8.66 16.06
C ARG A 253 1.11 -8.51 14.54
N ARG A 254 1.39 -7.30 14.05
CA ARG A 254 1.43 -6.97 12.62
C ARG A 254 2.59 -7.69 11.93
N GLY A 255 2.34 -8.49 10.91
CA GLY A 255 3.39 -9.30 10.26
C GLY A 255 4.02 -10.35 11.19
N SER A 256 3.28 -10.85 12.18
CA SER A 256 3.78 -11.89 13.11
C SER A 256 3.94 -13.26 12.45
N ASN A 257 3.31 -13.50 11.30
CA ASN A 257 3.47 -14.70 10.52
C ASN A 257 4.90 -14.82 9.95
N VAL A 258 5.53 -15.98 10.12
CA VAL A 258 6.92 -16.26 9.71
C VAL A 258 7.12 -16.06 8.20
N ALA A 259 6.09 -16.35 7.40
CA ALA A 259 6.13 -16.16 5.95
C ALA A 259 5.66 -14.76 5.50
N SER A 260 5.39 -13.84 6.44
CA SER A 260 4.88 -12.51 6.10
C SER A 260 5.92 -11.68 5.35
N THR A 261 5.48 -11.06 4.26
CA THR A 261 6.24 -10.06 3.51
C THR A 261 5.95 -8.63 3.99
N HIS A 262 5.25 -8.50 5.12
CA HIS A 262 4.93 -7.20 5.72
C HIS A 262 6.19 -6.47 6.17
N ILE A 263 6.18 -5.14 6.10
CA ILE A 263 7.38 -4.32 6.35
C ILE A 263 7.93 -4.48 7.77
N LEU A 264 7.04 -4.58 8.76
CA LEU A 264 7.42 -4.77 10.16
C LEU A 264 7.97 -6.19 10.40
N ALA A 265 7.49 -7.19 9.65
CA ALA A 265 8.05 -8.54 9.67
C ALA A 265 9.48 -8.54 9.12
N CYS A 266 9.69 -7.92 7.95
CA CYS A 266 11.02 -7.78 7.35
C CYS A 266 12.00 -7.06 8.30
N SER A 267 11.52 -6.04 9.02
CA SER A 267 12.29 -5.31 10.03
C SER A 267 12.74 -6.21 11.19
N ARG A 268 11.79 -6.90 11.84
CA ARG A 268 12.07 -7.79 12.98
C ARG A 268 12.95 -8.99 12.60
N GLN A 269 12.81 -9.50 11.39
CA GLN A 269 13.63 -10.60 10.87
C GLN A 269 15.02 -10.15 10.40
N GLY A 270 15.33 -8.85 10.43
CA GLY A 270 16.61 -8.33 9.95
C GLY A 270 16.79 -8.47 8.44
N ASN A 271 15.71 -8.52 7.65
CA ASN A 271 15.76 -8.60 6.19
C ASN A 271 16.08 -7.23 5.57
N VAL A 272 17.29 -6.75 5.83
CA VAL A 272 17.78 -5.43 5.38
C VAL A 272 17.79 -5.32 3.86
N ALA A 273 17.99 -6.42 3.13
CA ALA A 273 18.01 -6.42 1.68
C ALA A 273 16.65 -6.02 1.09
N GLU A 274 15.55 -6.59 1.59
CA GLU A 274 14.20 -6.23 1.14
C GLU A 274 13.82 -4.80 1.55
N LEU A 275 14.18 -4.37 2.76
CA LEU A 275 13.99 -2.98 3.22
C LEU A 275 14.69 -1.97 2.32
N LYS A 276 15.98 -2.21 2.02
CA LYS A 276 16.78 -1.37 1.14
C LYS A 276 16.24 -1.38 -0.28
N LYS A 277 15.80 -2.53 -0.79
CA LYS A 277 15.21 -2.64 -2.13
C LYS A 277 13.94 -1.77 -2.25
N ARG A 278 13.05 -1.77 -1.25
CA ARG A 278 11.84 -0.93 -1.24
C ARG A 278 12.18 0.55 -1.19
N LEU A 279 13.08 0.95 -0.28
CA LEU A 279 13.54 2.34 -0.19
C LEU A 279 14.23 2.80 -1.49
N TRP A 280 15.13 1.99 -2.03
CA TRP A 280 15.81 2.24 -3.30
C TRP A 280 14.80 2.42 -4.44
N THR A 281 13.80 1.55 -4.54
CA THR A 281 12.74 1.66 -5.56
C THR A 281 12.02 3.00 -5.44
N ALA A 282 11.72 3.44 -4.22
CA ALA A 282 11.07 4.72 -3.98
C ALA A 282 11.95 5.92 -4.35
N GLN A 283 13.23 5.85 -3.99
CA GLN A 283 14.22 6.86 -4.34
C GLN A 283 14.41 6.96 -5.85
N VAL A 284 14.51 5.85 -6.58
CA VAL A 284 14.61 5.87 -8.04
C VAL A 284 13.39 6.55 -8.65
N GLN A 285 12.18 6.22 -8.21
CA GLN A 285 10.95 6.78 -8.79
C GLN A 285 10.82 8.30 -8.61
N VAL A 286 11.44 8.89 -7.59
CA VAL A 286 11.32 10.32 -7.29
C VAL A 286 12.59 11.09 -7.66
N LEU A 287 13.77 10.59 -7.27
CA LEU A 287 15.03 11.31 -7.40
C LEU A 287 15.61 11.24 -8.81
N PHE A 288 15.41 10.16 -9.57
CA PHE A 288 15.91 10.11 -10.96
C PHE A 288 15.31 11.19 -11.84
N PRO A 289 13.97 11.38 -11.88
CA PRO A 289 13.36 12.47 -12.64
C PRO A 289 13.91 13.84 -12.24
N LEU A 290 14.10 14.08 -10.94
CA LEU A 290 14.64 15.34 -10.42
C LEU A 290 16.09 15.58 -10.90
N ILE A 291 16.96 14.59 -10.73
CA ILE A 291 18.35 14.64 -11.22
C ILE A 291 18.40 14.90 -12.74
N GLU A 292 17.50 14.26 -13.50
CA GLU A 292 17.45 14.42 -14.95
C GLU A 292 16.97 15.82 -15.37
N ILE A 293 15.98 16.38 -14.66
CA ILE A 293 15.56 17.76 -14.86
C ILE A 293 16.71 18.74 -14.59
N GLU A 294 17.48 18.55 -13.52
CA GLU A 294 18.67 19.38 -13.27
C GLU A 294 19.73 19.20 -14.34
N ARG A 295 20.00 17.96 -14.78
CA ARG A 295 20.95 17.70 -15.89
C ARG A 295 20.56 18.52 -17.12
N MET A 296 19.29 18.49 -17.51
CA MET A 296 18.79 19.28 -18.64
C MET A 296 18.99 20.78 -18.42
N GLY A 297 18.74 21.29 -17.21
CA GLY A 297 19.00 22.69 -16.84
C GLY A 297 20.48 23.07 -16.97
N VAL A 298 21.39 22.23 -16.49
CA VAL A 298 22.85 22.42 -16.60
C VAL A 298 23.28 22.45 -18.07
N ILE A 299 22.81 21.51 -18.89
CA ILE A 299 23.13 21.46 -20.32
C ILE A 299 22.62 22.71 -21.02
N GLN A 300 21.41 23.16 -20.69
CA GLN A 300 20.86 24.37 -21.26
C GLN A 300 21.67 25.62 -20.87
N GLN A 301 22.17 25.67 -19.64
CA GLN A 301 23.02 26.77 -19.15
C GLN A 301 24.39 26.79 -19.83
N LEU A 302 24.99 25.63 -20.08
CA LEU A 302 26.35 25.47 -20.62
C LEU A 302 26.37 25.08 -22.10
N ARG A 303 25.25 25.31 -22.80
CA ARG A 303 24.97 24.68 -24.09
C ARG A 303 26.04 25.02 -25.12
N ASP A 304 26.39 26.30 -25.22
CA ASP A 304 27.31 26.80 -26.22
C ASP A 304 28.75 26.34 -25.92
N GLU A 305 29.16 26.36 -24.65
CA GLU A 305 30.47 25.87 -24.21
C GLU A 305 30.64 24.37 -24.47
N ILE A 306 29.59 23.57 -24.23
CA ILE A 306 29.58 22.14 -24.51
C ILE A 306 29.66 21.90 -26.02
N ASP A 307 28.85 22.61 -26.82
CA ASP A 307 28.82 22.46 -28.28
C ASP A 307 30.18 22.78 -28.92
N VAL A 308 30.83 23.86 -28.49
CA VAL A 308 32.19 24.20 -28.91
C VAL A 308 33.17 23.10 -28.51
N ALA A 309 33.13 22.63 -27.26
CA ALA A 309 34.02 21.58 -26.78
C ALA A 309 33.86 20.26 -27.56
N LEU A 310 32.62 19.85 -27.87
CA LEU A 310 32.33 18.65 -28.66
C LEU A 310 32.87 18.78 -30.10
N LYS A 311 32.65 19.92 -30.76
CA LYS A 311 33.14 20.17 -32.13
C LYS A 311 34.67 20.18 -32.21
N GLU A 312 35.33 20.77 -31.22
CA GLU A 312 36.79 20.76 -31.14
C GLU A 312 37.35 19.34 -30.94
N LEU A 313 36.73 18.54 -30.06
CA LEU A 313 37.13 17.14 -29.82
C LEU A 313 36.97 16.28 -31.09
N SER A 314 35.85 16.42 -31.79
CA SER A 314 35.60 15.70 -33.04
C SER A 314 36.57 16.13 -34.14
N SER A 315 36.82 17.42 -34.30
CA SER A 315 37.78 17.95 -35.30
C SER A 315 39.23 17.57 -34.98
N GLY A 316 39.55 17.41 -33.69
CA GLY A 316 40.86 16.96 -33.20
C GLY A 316 41.10 15.45 -33.30
N GLY A 317 40.17 14.68 -33.86
CA GLY A 317 40.31 13.23 -34.06
C GLY A 317 40.10 12.39 -32.80
N CYS A 318 39.56 12.98 -31.73
CA CYS A 318 39.25 12.30 -30.46
C CYS A 318 37.82 12.66 -30.01
N PRO A 319 36.78 12.23 -30.76
CA PRO A 319 35.40 12.58 -30.45
C PRO A 319 34.98 12.04 -29.08
N MET A 320 34.09 12.77 -28.41
CA MET A 320 33.52 12.31 -27.15
C MET A 320 32.63 11.09 -27.39
N LYS A 321 32.82 10.03 -26.61
CA LYS A 321 32.05 8.78 -26.74
C LYS A 321 31.34 8.41 -25.45
N GLN A 322 30.08 8.00 -25.57
CA GLN A 322 29.28 7.40 -24.50
C GLN A 322 28.61 6.13 -25.02
N TYR A 323 28.78 5.03 -24.29
CA TYR A 323 28.22 3.72 -24.67
C TYR A 323 28.55 3.34 -26.13
N GLU A 324 29.81 3.56 -26.52
CA GLU A 324 30.35 3.30 -27.88
C GLU A 324 29.77 4.18 -28.99
N LYS A 325 28.93 5.17 -28.67
CA LYS A 325 28.39 6.15 -29.61
C LYS A 325 29.07 7.50 -29.45
N GLU A 326 29.29 8.19 -30.56
CA GLU A 326 29.81 9.56 -30.53
C GLU A 326 28.71 10.52 -30.08
N VAL A 327 29.08 11.44 -29.21
CA VAL A 327 28.19 12.48 -28.66
C VAL A 327 28.37 13.71 -29.53
N GLU A 328 27.38 13.99 -30.37
CA GLU A 328 27.45 15.08 -31.35
C GLU A 328 26.74 16.34 -30.87
N THR A 329 25.75 16.20 -29.98
CA THR A 329 24.96 17.32 -29.48
C THR A 329 25.06 17.45 -27.97
N PRO A 330 25.00 18.68 -27.41
CA PRO A 330 25.00 18.87 -25.96
C PRO A 330 23.91 18.09 -25.23
N GLU A 331 22.73 17.95 -25.84
CA GLU A 331 21.56 17.31 -25.26
C GLU A 331 21.75 15.81 -24.99
N ASP A 332 22.60 15.15 -25.80
CA ASP A 332 22.95 13.73 -25.68
C ASP A 332 23.93 13.43 -24.52
N LEU A 333 24.52 14.46 -23.93
CA LEU A 333 25.56 14.33 -22.91
C LEU A 333 24.95 13.93 -21.55
N ASP A 334 25.41 12.81 -20.97
CA ASP A 334 24.99 12.44 -19.60
C ASP A 334 25.87 13.10 -18.52
N LEU A 335 25.48 12.99 -17.25
CA LEU A 335 26.24 13.54 -16.12
C LEU A 335 27.65 12.92 -16.01
N GLY A 336 27.84 11.68 -16.44
CA GLY A 336 29.15 11.02 -16.50
C GLY A 336 30.03 11.65 -17.57
N GLY A 337 29.48 11.92 -18.75
CA GLY A 337 30.12 12.64 -19.84
C GLY A 337 30.50 14.07 -19.46
N LEU A 338 29.58 14.82 -18.85
CA LEU A 338 29.85 16.17 -18.32
C LEU A 338 31.00 16.15 -17.31
N HIS A 339 30.93 15.28 -16.31
CA HIS A 339 32.01 15.15 -15.33
C HIS A 339 33.34 14.81 -16.00
N TYR A 340 33.35 13.88 -16.97
CA TYR A 340 34.55 13.51 -17.70
C TYR A 340 35.15 14.72 -18.41
N MET A 341 34.34 15.50 -19.15
CA MET A 341 34.81 16.69 -19.85
C MET A 341 35.34 17.78 -18.90
N LEU A 342 34.75 17.93 -17.72
CA LEU A 342 35.21 18.90 -16.72
C LEU A 342 36.55 18.53 -16.07
N HIS A 343 36.84 17.23 -15.94
CA HIS A 343 38.02 16.74 -15.21
C HIS A 343 39.18 16.32 -16.11
N GLN A 344 38.90 16.00 -17.37
CA GLN A 344 39.93 15.55 -18.30
C GLN A 344 40.55 16.70 -19.07
N ARG A 345 41.81 16.49 -19.46
CA ARG A 345 42.59 17.46 -20.22
C ARG A 345 42.83 16.96 -21.65
N LYS A 346 42.79 17.91 -22.59
CA LYS A 346 43.26 17.75 -23.96
C LYS A 346 44.79 17.61 -23.99
N ALA A 347 45.33 17.24 -25.15
CA ALA A 347 46.77 17.03 -25.34
C ALA A 347 47.64 18.28 -25.02
N ASP A 348 47.06 19.47 -25.18
CA ASP A 348 47.66 20.76 -24.85
C ASP A 348 47.62 21.11 -23.33
N ARG A 349 47.15 20.17 -22.49
CA ARG A 349 46.96 20.28 -21.04
C ARG A 349 45.83 21.23 -20.61
N MET A 350 45.01 21.75 -21.53
CA MET A 350 43.77 22.47 -21.20
C MET A 350 42.66 21.50 -20.86
N TYR A 351 41.69 21.89 -20.02
CA TYR A 351 40.51 21.06 -19.74
C TYR A 351 39.66 20.87 -20.99
N MET A 352 38.98 19.72 -21.12
CA MET A 352 38.10 19.45 -22.26
C MET A 352 36.92 20.43 -22.27
N LEU A 353 36.32 20.67 -21.11
CA LEU A 353 35.35 21.72 -20.85
C LEU A 353 35.84 22.54 -19.66
N TYR A 354 36.07 23.84 -19.87
CA TYR A 354 36.44 24.74 -18.78
C TYR A 354 35.19 25.44 -18.24
N LEU A 355 34.84 25.15 -16.99
CA LEU A 355 33.78 25.82 -16.27
C LEU A 355 34.41 26.54 -15.07
N PRO A 356 34.41 27.89 -14.98
CA PRO A 356 35.03 28.61 -13.86
C PRO A 356 34.19 28.58 -12.57
N ASP A 357 32.86 28.41 -12.67
CA ASP A 357 31.96 28.32 -11.52
C ASP A 357 32.18 27.04 -10.71
N GLU A 358 32.76 27.17 -9.52
CA GLU A 358 33.01 26.04 -8.62
C GLU A 358 31.74 25.43 -8.04
N SER A 359 30.70 26.25 -7.83
CA SER A 359 29.44 25.78 -7.27
C SER A 359 28.73 24.85 -8.26
N LEU A 360 28.69 25.25 -9.54
CA LEU A 360 28.10 24.44 -10.60
C LEU A 360 28.90 23.16 -10.86
N ARG A 361 30.25 23.20 -10.82
CA ARG A 361 31.08 21.99 -10.89
C ARG A 361 30.74 21.01 -9.77
N LYS A 362 30.70 21.48 -8.52
CA LYS A 362 30.33 20.65 -7.36
C LYS A 362 28.92 20.07 -7.50
N ARG A 363 27.97 20.85 -8.01
CA ARG A 363 26.60 20.37 -8.24
C ARG A 363 26.56 19.26 -9.29
N ILE A 364 27.29 19.38 -10.40
CA ILE A 364 27.38 18.33 -11.43
C ILE A 364 27.97 17.04 -10.83
N ASP A 365 29.04 17.16 -10.05
CA ASP A 365 29.67 16.01 -9.39
C ASP A 365 28.72 15.32 -8.42
N PHE A 366 27.99 16.10 -7.61
CA PHE A 366 26.98 15.61 -6.68
C PHE A 366 25.83 14.87 -7.39
N LEU A 367 25.25 15.47 -8.44
CA LEU A 367 24.18 14.86 -9.24
C LEU A 367 24.63 13.53 -9.84
N ARG A 368 25.86 13.49 -10.38
CA ARG A 368 26.45 12.26 -10.93
C ARG A 368 26.59 11.19 -9.84
N CYS A 369 27.10 11.55 -8.67
CA CYS A 369 27.25 10.62 -7.55
C CYS A 369 25.90 10.02 -7.15
N CYS A 370 24.88 10.85 -6.92
CA CYS A 370 23.53 10.39 -6.58
C CYS A 370 22.94 9.47 -7.65
N ARG A 371 23.03 9.87 -8.94
CA ARG A 371 22.55 9.06 -10.06
C ARG A 371 23.23 7.70 -10.08
N ASN A 372 24.55 7.65 -9.91
CA ASN A 372 25.30 6.40 -9.95
C ASN A 372 24.99 5.50 -8.76
N THR A 373 24.89 6.07 -7.55
CA THR A 373 24.46 5.35 -6.33
C THR A 373 23.16 4.59 -6.60
N LEU A 374 22.15 5.28 -7.08
CA LEU A 374 20.84 4.72 -7.43
C LEU A 374 20.90 3.76 -8.63
N ALA A 375 21.68 4.04 -9.67
CA ALA A 375 21.84 3.12 -10.81
C ALA A 375 22.48 1.78 -10.43
N HIS A 376 23.29 1.77 -9.36
CA HIS A 376 23.92 0.57 -8.80
C HIS A 376 23.09 -0.13 -7.72
N ALA A 377 21.78 0.14 -7.65
CA ALA A 377 20.87 -0.45 -6.68
C ALA A 377 21.19 -0.11 -5.20
N ASN A 378 21.82 1.05 -4.96
CA ASN A 378 22.07 1.57 -3.62
C ASN A 378 21.18 2.78 -3.34
N CYS A 379 20.87 3.01 -2.06
CA CYS A 379 20.11 4.19 -1.64
C CYS A 379 21.02 5.42 -1.48
N CYS A 380 20.53 6.59 -1.88
CA CYS A 380 21.06 7.85 -1.39
C CYS A 380 20.83 7.96 0.13
N THR A 381 21.80 8.52 0.82
CA THR A 381 21.72 8.87 2.25
C THR A 381 20.72 10.00 2.50
N VAL A 382 20.27 10.17 3.75
CA VAL A 382 19.38 11.28 4.12
C VAL A 382 19.97 12.65 3.73
N ALA A 383 21.28 12.85 3.91
CA ALA A 383 21.96 14.09 3.53
C ALA A 383 21.94 14.35 2.01
N GLU A 384 22.18 13.32 1.20
CA GLU A 384 22.11 13.42 -0.26
C GLU A 384 20.67 13.68 -0.74
N VAL A 385 19.68 13.01 -0.13
CA VAL A 385 18.26 13.27 -0.42
C VAL A 385 17.92 14.72 -0.07
N GLN A 386 18.39 15.21 1.08
CA GLN A 386 18.14 16.57 1.50
C GLN A 386 18.73 17.60 0.53
N GLU A 387 20.00 17.42 0.13
CA GLU A 387 20.66 18.31 -0.82
C GLU A 387 20.03 18.27 -2.22
N LEU A 388 19.46 17.13 -2.64
CA LEU A 388 18.67 17.04 -3.88
C LEU A 388 17.35 17.80 -3.76
N LEU A 389 16.55 17.52 -2.73
CA LEU A 389 15.18 18.01 -2.64
C LEU A 389 15.08 19.50 -2.24
N ASP A 390 16.01 19.98 -1.41
CA ASP A 390 16.08 21.41 -1.04
C ASP A 390 16.73 22.26 -2.15
N GLY A 391 17.65 21.69 -2.95
CA GLY A 391 18.31 22.38 -4.07
C GLY A 391 17.36 22.74 -5.23
N HIS A 392 16.21 22.09 -5.32
CA HIS A 392 15.18 22.31 -6.34
C HIS A 392 14.17 23.43 -6.01
N GLN A 393 14.33 24.16 -4.90
CA GLN A 393 13.38 25.19 -4.48
C GLN A 393 13.58 26.57 -5.15
N ASN A 394 14.41 26.68 -6.20
CA ASN A 394 14.65 27.93 -6.93
C ASN A 394 14.16 27.87 -8.37
#